data_AF-A0A535M641-F1
#
_entry.id   AF-A0A535M641-F1
#
_cell.length_a   1.000
_cell.length_b   1.000
_cell.length_c   1.000
_cell.angle_alpha   90.00
_cell.angle_beta   90.00
_cell.angle_gamma   90.00
#
_symmetry.space_group_name_H-M   'P 1'
#
loop_
_entity.id
_entity.type
_entity.pdbx_description
1 polymer ?
#
loop_
_entity_poly.entity_id
_entity_poly.type
_entity_poly.pdbx_seq_one_letter_code
_entity_poly.pdbx_strand_id
1 'polypeptide(L)' 'MEIAITTEEVVGKGWIAFAPEARTTAQGDTEAEAIRNLVQLLKKYPDLLEEARSAHSRHVTVELIPV' A
#
# COMPACT_ATOMS: atom_id res chain seq x y z
N MET A 1 1.61 7.88 -15.29
CA MET A 1 0.67 7.60 -14.18
C MET A 1 1.41 7.94 -12.92
N GLU A 2 0.84 8.82 -12.09
CA GLU A 2 1.38 9.16 -10.78
C GLU A 2 0.61 8.34 -9.73
N ILE A 3 1.31 7.85 -8.70
CA ILE A 3 0.74 7.05 -7.61
C ILE A 3 1.09 7.78 -6.31
N ALA A 4 0.11 8.08 -5.48
CA ALA A 4 0.36 8.64 -4.16
C ALA A 4 0.99 7.57 -3.25
N ILE A 5 2.04 7.96 -2.52
CA ILE A 5 2.68 7.10 -1.52
C ILE A 5 2.73 7.87 -0.22
N THR A 6 2.23 7.26 0.85
CA THR A 6 2.37 7.75 2.23
C THR A 6 3.32 6.85 2.99
N THR A 7 4.09 7.42 3.92
CA THR A 7 5.05 6.70 4.75
C THR A 7 4.77 6.92 6.23
N GLU A 8 5.02 5.89 7.04
CA GLU A 8 4.90 5.94 8.50
C GLU A 8 6.07 5.20 9.15
N GLU A 9 6.65 5.81 10.19
CA GLU A 9 7.65 5.16 11.02
C GLU A 9 6.97 4.24 12.05
N VAL A 10 7.40 2.99 12.09
CA VAL A 10 7.00 2.04 13.14
C VAL A 10 8.13 1.97 14.15
N VAL A 11 7.88 2.51 15.34
CA VAL A 11 8.87 2.60 16.43
C VAL A 11 9.53 1.24 16.67
N GLY A 12 10.85 1.19 16.46
CA GLY A 12 11.68 0.00 16.65
C GLY A 12 11.54 -1.10 15.58
N LYS A 13 10.82 -0.84 14.48
CA LYS A 13 10.57 -1.81 13.40
C LYS A 13 10.81 -1.27 11.98
N GLY A 14 11.25 -0.02 11.83
CA GLY A 14 11.54 0.61 10.54
C GLY A 14 10.37 1.43 10.00
N TRP A 15 10.17 1.42 8.69
CA TRP A 15 9.23 2.26 7.97
C TRP A 15 8.27 1.44 7.11
N ILE A 16 7.03 1.90 7.02
CA ILE A 16 6.02 1.36 6.11
C ILE A 16 5.71 2.42 5.05
N ALA A 17 5.68 2.01 3.78
CA ALA A 17 5.15 2.79 2.67
C ALA A 17 3.83 2.17 2.20
N PHE A 18 2.85 3.01 1.91
CA PHE A 18 1.50 2.62 1.49
C PHE A 18 1.10 3.34 0.20
N ALA A 19 0.58 2.59 -0.78
CA ALA A 19 -0.04 3.12 -1.99
C ALA A 19 -1.56 2.89 -1.93
N PRO A 20 -2.38 3.92 -1.64
CA PRO A 20 -3.83 3.80 -1.54
C PRO A 20 -4.49 3.24 -2.80
N GLU A 21 -4.02 3.65 -3.96
CA GLU A 21 -4.57 3.28 -5.27
C GLU A 21 -4.35 1.81 -5.59
N ALA A 22 -3.30 1.19 -5.05
CA ALA A 22 -3.02 -0.24 -5.19
C ALA A 22 -3.40 -1.05 -3.94
N ARG A 23 -3.89 -0.39 -2.88
CA ARG A 23 -4.22 -0.97 -1.57
C ARG A 23 -3.12 -1.88 -1.04
N THR A 24 -1.86 -1.46 -1.19
CA THR A 24 -0.71 -2.29 -0.87
C THR A 24 0.34 -1.54 -0.09
N THR A 25 1.08 -2.28 0.74
CA THR A 25 2.10 -1.75 1.65
C THR A 25 3.42 -2.49 1.44
N ALA A 26 4.54 -1.81 1.68
CA ALA A 26 5.85 -2.43 1.81
C ALA A 26 6.60 -1.83 3.00
N GLN A 27 7.48 -2.63 3.61
CA GLN A 27 8.30 -2.23 4.75
C GLN A 27 9.76 -2.06 4.32
N GLY A 28 10.51 -1.24 5.06
CA GLY A 28 11.96 -1.08 4.94
C GLY A 28 12.59 -0.63 6.25
N ASP A 29 13.90 -0.74 6.39
CA ASP A 29 14.60 -0.24 7.59
C ASP A 29 14.66 1.30 7.61
N THR A 30 14.53 1.92 6.43
CA THR A 30 14.47 3.37 6.23
C THR A 30 13.25 3.74 5.38
N GLU A 31 12.82 5.00 5.47
CA GLU A 31 11.73 5.54 4.64
C GLU A 31 11.97 5.29 3.13
N ALA A 32 13.18 5.60 2.66
CA ALA A 32 13.57 5.42 1.27
C ALA A 32 13.54 3.95 0.81
N GLU A 33 13.89 3.02 1.71
CA GLU A 33 13.79 1.59 1.43
C GLU A 33 12.34 1.12 1.36
N ALA A 34 11.47 1.56 2.28
CA ALA A 34 10.06 1.21 2.24
C ALA A 34 9.42 1.66 0.91
N ILE A 35 9.72 2.88 0.46
CA ILE A 35 9.27 3.41 -0.84
C ILE A 35 9.84 2.56 -1.99
N ARG A 36 11.14 2.28 -1.99
CA ARG A 36 11.78 1.46 -3.04
C ARG A 36 11.14 0.08 -3.14
N ASN A 37 10.92 -0.57 -2.00
CA ASN A 37 10.31 -1.89 -1.92
C ASN A 37 8.87 -1.87 -2.46
N LEU A 38 8.09 -0.84 -2.12
CA LEU A 38 6.74 -0.62 -2.64
C LEU A 38 6.76 -0.43 -4.16
N VAL A 39 7.66 0.40 -4.68
CA VAL A 39 7.79 0.63 -6.13
C VAL A 39 8.19 -0.65 -6.87
N GLN A 40 9.09 -1.46 -6.31
CA GLN A 40 9.45 -2.75 -6.90
C GLN A 40 8.28 -3.73 -6.90
N LEU A 41 7.48 -3.75 -5.82
CA LEU A 41 6.27 -4.56 -5.73
C LEU A 41 5.27 -4.17 -6.82
N LEU A 42 4.97 -2.87 -6.98
CA LEU A 42 4.04 -2.37 -7.99
C LEU A 42 4.53 -2.63 -9.43
N LYS A 43 5.83 -2.56 -9.68
CA LYS A 43 6.42 -2.93 -10.98
C LYS A 43 6.31 -4.43 -11.26
N LYS A 44 6.41 -5.26 -10.23
CA LYS A 44 6.32 -6.72 -10.35
C LYS A 44 4.88 -7.19 -10.55
N TYR A 45 3.92 -6.50 -9.94
CA TYR A 45 2.50 -6.84 -9.98
C TYR A 45 1.67 -5.63 -10.44
N PRO A 46 1.71 -5.29 -11.74
CA PRO A 46 0.93 -4.17 -12.27
C PRO A 46 -0.58 -4.38 -12.10
N ASP A 47 -1.04 -5.64 -12.04
CA ASP A 47 -2.44 -6.02 -11.86
C ASP A 47 -3.03 -5.49 -10.54
N LEU A 48 -2.22 -5.24 -9.50
CA LEU A 48 -2.70 -4.66 -8.24
C LEU A 48 -3.38 -3.29 -8.45
N LEU A 49 -2.92 -2.53 -9.44
CA LEU A 49 -3.51 -1.24 -9.81
C LEU A 49 -4.80 -1.43 -10.63
N GLU A 50 -4.90 -2.50 -11.41
CA GLU A 50 -6.08 -2.82 -12.23
C GLU A 50 -7.20 -3.46 -11.40
N GLU A 51 -6.85 -4.34 -10.46
CA GLU A 51 -7.77 -4.99 -9.52
C GLU A 51 -8.36 -3.97 -8.56
N ALA A 52 -7.55 -3.06 -8.01
CA ALA A 52 -8.06 -1.99 -7.14
C ALA A 52 -9.04 -1.07 -7.88
N ARG A 53 -8.77 -0.76 -9.15
CA ARG A 53 -9.68 0.01 -10.02
C ARG A 53 -11.00 -0.73 -10.27
N SER A 54 -10.93 -2.03 -10.54
CA SER A 54 -12.09 -2.89 -10.77
C SER A 54 -12.93 -3.10 -9.50
N ALA A 55 -12.27 -3.23 -8.34
CA ALA A 55 -12.89 -3.40 -7.03
C ALA A 55 -13.60 -2.14 -6.52
N HIS A 56 -13.27 -0.96 -7.03
CA HIS A 56 -13.96 0.29 -6.72
C HIS A 56 -15.46 0.27 -7.12
N SER A 57 -15.88 -0.70 -7.94
CA SER A 57 -17.28 -0.92 -8.31
C SER A 57 -18.05 -1.85 -7.36
N ARG A 58 -17.42 -2.41 -6.31
CA ARG A 58 -18.07 -3.29 -5.34
C ARG A 58 -18.28 -2.57 -4.01
N HIS A 59 -19.53 -2.47 -3.56
CA HIS A 59 -19.85 -1.98 -2.21
C HIS A 59 -19.14 -2.86 -1.17
N VAL A 60 -18.26 -2.24 -0.38
CA VAL A 60 -17.63 -2.89 0.77
C VAL A 60 -18.48 -2.56 2.00
N THR A 61 -19.08 -3.58 2.61
CA THR A 61 -19.74 -3.46 3.92
C THR A 61 -18.66 -3.57 5.00
N VAL A 62 -18.54 -2.55 5.84
CA VAL A 62 -17.64 -2.56 7.00
C VAL A 62 -18.47 -2.95 8.23
N GLU A 63 -18.14 -4.08 8.86
CA GLU A 63 -18.69 -4.47 10.15
C GLU A 63 -17.66 -4.14 11.25
N LEU A 64 -18.09 -3.40 12.27
CA LEU A 64 -17.25 -3.07 13.42
C LEU A 64 -17.27 -4.24 14.40
N ILE A 65 -16.10 -4.84 14.64
CA ILE A 65 -15.93 -5.88 15.67
C ILE A 65 -15.43 -5.18 16.95
N PRO A 66 -16.17 -5.25 18.08
CA PRO A 66 -15.69 -4.70 19.34
C PRO A 66 -14.51 -5.52 19.86
N VAL A 67 -13.45 -4.83 20.28
CA VAL A 67 -12.27 -5.37 20.97
C VAL A 67 -12.41 -5.29 22.48
#